data_AF-A0AAD6D499-F1
#
_entry.id   AF-A0AAD6D499-F1
#
_cell.length_a   1.000
_cell.length_b   1.000
_cell.length_c   1.000
_cell.angle_alpha   90.00
_cell.angle_beta   90.00
_cell.angle_gamma   90.00
#
_symmetry.space_group_name_H-M   'P 1'
#
loop_
_entity.id
_entity.type
_entity.pdbx_description
1 polymer ?
#
loop_
_entity_poly.entity_id
_entity_poly.type
_entity_poly.pdbx_seq_one_letter_code
_entity_poly.pdbx_strand_id
1 'polypeptide(L)'
;MRTTNESLITDSFERRLSSEALLSEKADEQDLEEHSLQKNALRLCSKGPIVTFRRSLYLLYQTALIGLALFGLVDFIFHRASSLQQPWQRKDPYGVSYDDDGAVHFKVHPCDCGDSVAEALSNGCIYDELSAAWLPERCRDDELTAEFARLGDGPDGRWMYWADKSRTVNLTVQEASLYSDLQPKPYYMSREWHVKHCLYLWLKEHRFKINGKYFDPRADSDEHIFHCMMVLTSTNTHSFTSAGASLVG
;
A
#
# COMPACT_ATOMS: atom_id res chain seq x y z
N MET A 1 -71.29 25.49 -96.07
CA MET A 1 -70.05 24.93 -95.46
C MET A 1 -69.22 26.11 -94.98
N ARG A 2 -69.45 26.58 -93.75
CA ARG A 2 -68.69 26.28 -92.50
C ARG A 2 -67.22 26.71 -92.60
N THR A 3 -66.88 27.84 -91.96
CA THR A 3 -65.60 28.10 -91.26
C THR A 3 -65.54 29.57 -90.78
N THR A 4 -66.23 29.89 -89.68
CA THR A 4 -65.99 31.14 -88.92
C THR A 4 -65.79 30.88 -87.43
N ASN A 5 -65.55 29.63 -87.02
CA ASN A 5 -65.55 29.23 -85.61
C ASN A 5 -64.16 28.93 -85.01
N GLU A 6 -63.07 29.04 -85.78
CA GLU A 6 -61.71 28.76 -85.27
C GLU A 6 -61.03 29.97 -84.63
N SER A 7 -61.39 31.19 -85.01
CA SER A 7 -60.71 32.41 -84.54
C SER A 7 -61.12 32.88 -83.14
N LEU A 8 -62.34 32.57 -82.68
CA LEU A 8 -62.82 32.99 -81.35
C LEU A 8 -62.36 32.05 -80.22
N ILE A 9 -61.99 30.82 -80.57
CA ILE A 9 -61.57 29.80 -79.60
C ILE A 9 -60.10 29.98 -79.22
N THR A 10 -59.25 30.38 -80.18
CA THR A 10 -57.81 30.58 -79.96
C THR A 10 -57.53 31.76 -79.02
N ASP A 11 -58.24 32.88 -79.18
CA ASP A 11 -58.05 34.08 -78.34
C ASP A 11 -58.54 33.90 -76.88
N SER A 12 -59.59 33.09 -76.69
CA SER A 12 -60.06 32.71 -75.34
C SER A 12 -59.08 31.78 -74.62
N PHE A 13 -58.44 30.88 -75.38
CA PHE A 13 -57.49 29.90 -74.84
C PHE A 13 -56.16 30.56 -74.43
N GLU A 14 -55.60 31.45 -75.25
CA GLU A 14 -54.37 32.17 -74.89
C GLU A 14 -54.54 33.07 -73.67
N ARG A 15 -55.67 33.75 -73.53
CA ARG A 15 -55.95 34.56 -72.32
C ARG A 15 -56.07 33.70 -71.07
N ARG A 16 -56.65 32.50 -71.16
CA ARG A 16 -56.75 31.58 -70.03
C ARG A 16 -55.37 31.01 -69.65
N LEU A 17 -54.55 30.64 -70.65
CA LEU A 17 -53.17 30.19 -70.45
C LEU A 17 -52.29 31.27 -69.79
N SER A 18 -52.40 32.53 -70.23
CA SER A 18 -51.63 33.63 -69.64
C SER A 18 -52.06 33.93 -68.20
N SER A 19 -53.35 33.78 -67.88
CA SER A 19 -53.84 33.96 -66.50
C SER A 19 -53.38 32.83 -65.58
N GLU A 20 -53.36 31.59 -66.06
CA GLU A 20 -52.88 30.42 -65.29
C GLU A 20 -51.38 30.51 -65.02
N ALA A 21 -50.59 30.94 -66.01
CA ALA A 21 -49.15 31.15 -65.83
C ALA A 21 -48.85 32.22 -64.77
N LEU A 22 -49.58 33.34 -64.78
CA LEU A 22 -49.39 34.44 -63.82
C LEU A 22 -49.81 34.07 -62.39
N LEU A 23 -50.82 33.20 -62.25
CA LEU A 23 -51.23 32.66 -60.95
C LEU A 23 -50.21 31.64 -60.41
N SER A 24 -49.60 30.85 -61.30
CA SER A 24 -48.53 29.93 -60.94
C SER A 24 -47.29 30.67 -60.43
N GLU A 25 -46.89 31.76 -61.09
CA GLU A 25 -45.70 32.53 -60.70
C GLU A 25 -45.89 33.22 -59.34
N LYS A 26 -47.08 33.77 -59.08
CA LYS A 26 -47.40 34.36 -57.76
C LYS A 26 -47.44 33.34 -56.64
N ALA A 27 -47.92 32.13 -56.90
CA ALA A 27 -47.93 31.05 -55.91
C ALA A 27 -46.50 30.62 -55.55
N ASP A 28 -45.60 30.58 -56.53
CA ASP A 28 -44.18 30.22 -56.33
C ASP A 28 -43.42 31.29 -55.52
N GLU A 29 -43.67 32.58 -55.76
CA GLU A 29 -43.08 33.67 -54.95
C GLU A 29 -43.55 33.62 -53.48
N GLN A 30 -44.83 33.32 -53.25
CA GLN A 30 -45.38 33.24 -51.90
C GLN A 30 -44.81 32.04 -51.11
N ASP A 31 -44.64 30.89 -51.77
CA ASP A 31 -44.05 29.70 -51.15
C ASP A 31 -42.55 29.91 -50.84
N LEU A 32 -41.83 30.64 -51.70
CA LEU A 32 -40.44 31.04 -51.44
C LEU A 32 -40.29 31.99 -50.24
N GLU A 33 -41.22 32.93 -50.08
CA GLU A 33 -41.22 33.87 -48.95
C GLU A 33 -41.57 33.15 -47.63
N GLU A 34 -42.58 32.27 -47.64
CA GLU A 34 -42.97 31.47 -46.47
C GLU A 34 -41.84 30.50 -46.05
N HIS A 35 -41.21 29.84 -47.03
CA HIS A 35 -40.07 28.96 -46.78
C HIS A 35 -38.84 29.72 -46.26
N SER A 36 -38.61 30.97 -46.69
CA SER A 36 -37.56 31.85 -46.17
C SER A 36 -37.84 32.26 -44.71
N LEU A 37 -39.07 32.67 -44.39
CA LEU A 37 -39.49 33.01 -43.04
C LEU A 37 -39.38 31.82 -42.08
N GLN A 38 -39.80 30.63 -42.53
CA GLN A 38 -39.72 29.40 -41.73
C GLN A 38 -38.26 28.97 -41.47
N LYS A 39 -37.39 29.08 -42.49
CA LYS A 39 -35.93 28.88 -42.32
C LYS A 39 -35.30 29.87 -41.35
N ASN A 40 -35.73 31.14 -41.38
CA ASN A 40 -35.22 32.17 -40.47
C ASN A 40 -35.70 31.97 -39.03
N ALA A 41 -36.96 31.56 -38.82
CA ALA A 41 -37.51 31.21 -37.51
C ALA A 41 -36.80 30.00 -36.87
N LEU A 42 -36.51 28.96 -37.67
CA LEU A 42 -35.73 27.80 -37.21
C LEU A 42 -34.28 28.16 -36.85
N ARG A 43 -33.66 29.08 -37.61
CA ARG A 43 -32.31 29.59 -37.29
C ARG A 43 -32.26 30.41 -36.00
N LEU A 44 -33.31 31.20 -35.72
CA LEU A 44 -33.43 31.98 -34.48
C LEU A 44 -33.62 31.07 -33.25
N CYS A 45 -34.39 29.98 -33.38
CA CYS A 45 -34.61 29.03 -32.29
C CYS A 45 -33.37 28.16 -31.98
N SER A 46 -32.56 27.82 -33.00
CA SER A 46 -31.30 27.08 -32.85
C SER A 46 -30.21 27.85 -32.10
N LYS A 47 -30.26 29.19 -32.12
CA LYS A 47 -29.25 30.07 -31.52
C LYS A 47 -29.64 30.64 -30.14
N GLY A 48 -30.68 30.11 -29.51
CA GLY A 48 -31.15 30.61 -28.21
C GLY A 48 -30.16 30.39 -27.05
N PRO A 49 -30.22 31.25 -26.00
CA PRO A 49 -29.31 31.22 -24.85
C PRO A 49 -29.32 29.90 -24.05
N ILE A 50 -30.37 29.09 -24.19
CA ILE A 50 -30.54 27.80 -23.50
C ILE A 50 -29.60 26.72 -24.08
N VAL A 51 -29.36 26.72 -25.40
CA VAL A 51 -28.49 25.74 -26.08
C VAL A 51 -27.01 26.04 -25.80
N THR A 52 -26.65 27.32 -25.78
CA THR A 52 -25.29 27.77 -25.43
C THR A 52 -24.97 27.55 -23.95
N PHE A 53 -25.97 27.69 -23.06
CA PHE A 53 -25.81 27.40 -21.63
C PHE A 53 -25.57 25.91 -21.35
N ARG A 54 -26.35 25.00 -21.97
CA ARG A 54 -26.13 23.55 -21.84
C ARG A 54 -24.78 23.10 -22.41
N ARG A 55 -24.33 23.70 -23.51
CA ARG A 55 -22.97 23.45 -24.05
C ARG A 55 -21.87 23.97 -23.12
N SER A 56 -22.06 25.13 -22.51
CA SER A 56 -21.09 25.71 -21.58
C SER A 56 -20.95 24.88 -20.30
N LEU A 57 -22.08 24.43 -19.72
CA LEU A 57 -22.08 23.52 -18.58
C LEU A 57 -21.43 22.17 -18.92
N TYR A 58 -21.68 21.64 -20.12
CA TYR A 58 -21.06 20.39 -20.56
C TYR A 58 -19.54 20.54 -20.72
N LEU A 59 -19.05 21.65 -21.27
CA LEU A 59 -17.61 21.93 -21.38
C LEU A 59 -16.95 22.14 -20.01
N LEU A 60 -17.62 22.81 -19.06
CA LEU A 60 -17.16 22.94 -17.68
C LEU A 60 -17.09 21.58 -16.98
N TYR A 61 -18.08 20.73 -17.18
CA TYR A 61 -18.08 19.37 -16.65
C TYR A 61 -16.95 18.52 -17.24
N GLN A 62 -16.74 18.58 -18.57
CA GLN A 62 -15.65 17.85 -19.24
C GLN A 62 -14.28 18.32 -18.77
N THR A 63 -14.07 19.63 -18.65
CA THR A 63 -12.80 20.18 -18.14
C THR A 63 -12.54 19.80 -16.69
N ALA A 64 -13.58 19.80 -15.84
CA ALA A 64 -13.47 19.33 -14.45
C ALA A 64 -13.12 17.83 -14.38
N LEU A 65 -13.76 16.98 -15.20
CA LEU A 65 -13.45 15.55 -15.26
C LEU A 65 -12.02 15.28 -15.73
N ILE A 66 -11.56 15.98 -16.77
CA ILE A 66 -10.20 15.85 -17.28
C ILE A 66 -9.20 16.34 -16.22
N GLY A 67 -9.49 17.45 -15.53
CA GLY A 67 -8.66 17.95 -14.44
C GLY A 67 -8.50 16.95 -13.29
N LEU A 68 -9.60 16.32 -12.85
CA LEU A 68 -9.56 15.27 -11.82
C LEU A 68 -8.81 14.02 -12.28
N ALA A 69 -9.00 13.61 -13.53
CA ALA A 69 -8.29 12.46 -14.11
C ALA A 69 -6.78 12.72 -14.21
N LEU A 70 -6.37 13.92 -14.63
CA LEU A 70 -4.96 14.32 -14.69
C LEU A 70 -4.34 14.44 -13.30
N PHE A 71 -5.06 15.01 -12.33
CA PHE A 71 -4.59 15.09 -10.94
C PHE A 71 -4.37 13.69 -10.36
N GLY A 72 -5.33 12.77 -10.54
CA GLY A 72 -5.20 11.38 -10.12
C GLY A 72 -4.06 10.64 -10.83
N LEU A 73 -3.84 10.91 -12.12
CA LEU A 73 -2.71 10.34 -12.86
C LEU A 73 -1.36 10.85 -12.33
N VAL A 74 -1.26 12.15 -12.04
CA VAL A 74 -0.04 12.75 -11.46
C VAL A 74 0.22 12.18 -10.07
N ASP A 75 -0.79 12.12 -9.20
CA ASP A 75 -0.66 11.51 -7.87
C ASP A 75 -0.26 10.03 -7.97
N PHE A 76 -0.88 9.25 -8.86
CA PHE A 76 -0.52 7.86 -9.09
C PHE A 76 0.92 7.71 -9.59
N ILE A 77 1.37 8.55 -10.53
CA ILE A 77 2.77 8.53 -11.00
C ILE A 77 3.72 8.93 -9.88
N PHE A 78 3.38 9.94 -9.06
CA PHE A 78 4.22 10.39 -7.95
C PHE A 78 4.29 9.34 -6.84
N HIS A 79 3.17 8.71 -6.48
CA HIS A 79 3.11 7.59 -5.52
C HIS A 79 3.80 6.33 -6.06
N ARG A 80 3.71 6.05 -7.37
CA ARG A 80 4.46 4.96 -7.98
C ARG A 80 5.95 5.27 -8.04
N ALA A 81 6.34 6.49 -8.37
CA ALA A 81 7.74 6.90 -8.39
C ALA A 81 8.35 6.86 -6.97
N SER A 82 7.62 7.35 -5.95
CA SER A 82 8.04 7.25 -4.55
C SER A 82 8.01 5.81 -4.03
N SER A 83 7.06 4.98 -4.49
CA SER A 83 7.01 3.56 -4.14
C SER A 83 8.06 2.72 -4.89
N LEU A 84 8.53 3.16 -6.06
CA LEU A 84 9.71 2.58 -6.73
C LEU A 84 11.02 3.01 -6.05
N GLN A 85 11.02 4.15 -5.35
CA GLN A 85 12.11 4.60 -4.47
C GLN A 85 12.07 4.01 -3.06
N GLN A 86 10.99 3.32 -2.70
CA GLN A 86 10.96 2.38 -1.59
C GLN A 86 11.18 1.00 -2.18
N PRO A 87 12.42 0.63 -2.56
CA PRO A 87 12.66 -0.77 -2.76
C PRO A 87 12.30 -1.40 -1.43
N TRP A 88 11.36 -2.34 -1.45
CA TRP A 88 11.38 -3.43 -0.50
C TRP A 88 12.69 -4.16 -0.78
N GLN A 89 13.82 -3.55 -0.38
CA GLN A 89 15.08 -4.21 -0.17
C GLN A 89 14.71 -5.21 0.92
N ARG A 90 14.29 -6.38 0.45
CA ARG A 90 14.63 -7.61 1.12
C ARG A 90 16.16 -7.54 1.18
N LYS A 91 16.70 -6.86 2.21
CA LYS A 91 18.11 -6.90 2.53
C LYS A 91 18.37 -8.40 2.62
N ASP A 92 19.25 -8.92 1.78
CA ASP A 92 19.54 -10.35 1.79
C ASP A 92 19.79 -10.75 3.25
N PRO A 93 18.93 -11.59 3.87
CA PRO A 93 19.03 -11.88 5.30
C PRO A 93 20.34 -12.60 5.63
N TYR A 94 21.00 -13.15 4.60
CA TYR A 94 22.28 -13.85 4.65
C TYR A 94 23.47 -13.01 4.18
N GLY A 95 23.27 -11.74 3.81
CA GLY A 95 24.35 -10.83 3.45
C GLY A 95 25.26 -11.35 2.32
N VAL A 96 24.76 -12.13 1.37
CA VAL A 96 25.62 -12.70 0.33
C VAL A 96 25.96 -11.61 -0.68
N SER A 97 27.21 -11.13 -0.69
CA SER A 97 27.73 -10.29 -1.77
C SER A 97 28.61 -11.13 -2.70
N TYR A 98 28.43 -10.92 -4.00
CA TYR A 98 29.26 -11.52 -5.04
C TYR A 98 30.21 -10.44 -5.56
N ASP A 99 31.50 -10.75 -5.58
CA ASP A 99 32.50 -9.90 -6.24
C ASP A 99 32.48 -10.15 -7.77
N ASP A 100 33.05 -9.23 -8.55
CA ASP A 100 33.11 -9.31 -10.02
C ASP A 100 33.85 -10.57 -10.54
N ASP A 101 34.63 -11.24 -9.68
CA ASP A 101 35.32 -12.50 -9.97
C ASP A 101 34.50 -13.75 -9.59
N GLY A 102 33.30 -13.57 -9.05
CA GLY A 102 32.40 -14.65 -8.63
C GLY A 102 32.72 -15.22 -7.24
N ALA A 103 33.61 -14.60 -6.46
CA ALA A 103 33.82 -14.97 -5.07
C ALA A 103 32.59 -14.63 -4.21
N VAL A 104 32.19 -15.59 -3.38
CA VAL A 104 31.08 -15.42 -2.43
C VAL A 104 31.63 -14.87 -1.13
N HIS A 105 31.27 -13.64 -0.78
CA HIS A 105 31.53 -13.06 0.52
C HIS A 105 30.26 -13.12 1.38
N PHE A 106 30.33 -13.89 2.46
CA PHE A 106 29.30 -13.86 3.51
C PHE A 106 29.47 -12.56 4.28
N LYS A 107 28.63 -11.57 4.01
CA LYS A 107 28.56 -10.36 4.80
C LYS A 107 27.89 -10.72 6.11
N VAL A 108 28.71 -10.77 7.15
CA VAL A 108 28.32 -10.90 8.55
C VAL A 108 27.13 -9.98 8.83
N HIS A 109 26.05 -10.54 9.37
CA HIS A 109 24.82 -9.79 9.62
C HIS A 109 25.13 -8.63 10.60
N PRO A 110 24.50 -7.44 10.45
CA PRO A 110 24.73 -6.34 11.39
C PRO A 110 24.42 -6.70 12.86
N CYS A 111 23.61 -7.70 13.13
CA CYS A 111 23.36 -8.14 14.51
C CYS A 111 24.33 -9.19 15.03
N ASP A 112 25.36 -9.55 14.26
CA ASP A 112 26.38 -10.50 14.67
C ASP A 112 27.11 -10.07 15.95
N CYS A 113 27.29 -11.04 16.84
CA CYS A 113 27.98 -10.98 18.11
C CYS A 113 28.94 -12.16 18.32
N GLY A 114 29.23 -12.94 17.28
CA GLY A 114 30.16 -14.07 17.35
C GLY A 114 29.57 -15.34 17.95
N ASP A 115 30.42 -16.35 18.11
CA ASP A 115 30.01 -17.74 18.37
C ASP A 115 30.12 -18.15 19.85
N SER A 116 30.58 -17.25 20.72
CA SER A 116 30.58 -17.46 22.18
C SER A 116 30.20 -16.21 22.96
N VAL A 117 29.78 -16.37 24.22
CA VAL A 117 29.58 -15.24 25.14
C VAL A 117 30.86 -14.44 25.31
N ALA A 118 32.02 -15.11 25.33
CA ALA A 118 33.32 -14.43 25.42
C ALA A 118 33.58 -13.51 24.21
N GLU A 119 33.24 -13.98 23.00
CA GLU A 119 33.35 -13.20 21.77
C GLU A 119 32.32 -12.07 21.71
N ALA A 120 31.08 -12.34 22.13
CA ALA A 120 30.04 -11.32 22.24
C ALA A 120 30.49 -10.17 23.16
N LEU A 121 31.08 -10.50 24.31
CA LEU A 121 31.65 -9.50 25.21
C LEU A 121 32.81 -8.74 24.56
N SER A 122 33.72 -9.42 23.84
CA SER A 122 34.82 -8.74 23.14
C SER A 122 34.34 -7.84 21.99
N ASN A 123 33.21 -8.19 21.38
CA ASN A 123 32.55 -7.43 20.31
C ASN A 123 31.67 -6.28 20.87
N GLY A 124 31.63 -6.10 22.20
CA GLY A 124 30.86 -5.05 22.85
C GLY A 124 29.35 -5.29 22.84
N CYS A 125 28.93 -6.53 22.62
CA CYS A 125 27.54 -6.92 22.68
C CYS A 125 27.04 -6.97 24.12
N ILE A 126 25.74 -6.69 24.28
CA ILE A 126 25.06 -6.72 25.57
C ILE A 126 23.91 -7.71 25.45
N TYR A 127 23.71 -8.53 26.48
CA TYR A 127 22.56 -9.43 26.54
C TYR A 127 21.25 -8.62 26.57
N ASP A 128 20.39 -8.86 25.59
CA ASP A 128 19.06 -8.27 25.47
C ASP A 128 18.05 -9.29 26.00
N GLU A 129 17.53 -9.05 27.20
CA GLU A 129 16.58 -9.94 27.87
C GLU A 129 15.28 -10.11 27.08
N LEU A 130 14.84 -9.08 26.36
CA LEU A 130 13.68 -9.15 25.48
C LEU A 130 13.97 -10.06 24.27
N SER A 131 15.14 -9.93 23.65
CA SER A 131 15.53 -10.80 22.52
C SER A 131 16.04 -12.18 22.95
N ALA A 132 16.32 -12.39 24.25
CA ALA A 132 17.02 -13.56 24.77
C ALA A 132 18.33 -13.85 23.99
N ALA A 133 19.05 -12.80 23.59
CA ALA A 133 20.23 -12.91 22.74
C ALA A 133 21.27 -11.84 23.08
N TRP A 134 22.54 -12.12 22.79
CA TRP A 134 23.57 -11.09 22.78
C TRP A 134 23.48 -10.30 21.50
N LEU A 135 23.34 -8.97 21.61
CA LEU A 135 23.13 -8.08 20.47
C LEU A 135 24.03 -6.84 20.58
N PRO A 136 24.50 -6.28 19.43
CA PRO A 136 25.20 -5.01 19.42
C PRO A 136 24.19 -3.85 19.54
N GLU A 137 24.66 -2.65 19.88
CA GLU A 137 23.82 -1.45 20.08
C GLU A 137 22.84 -1.19 18.92
N ARG A 138 23.30 -1.39 17.67
CA ARG A 138 22.49 -1.18 16.46
C ARG A 138 21.32 -2.15 16.27
N CYS A 139 21.20 -3.19 17.11
CA CYS A 139 20.13 -4.18 17.10
C CYS A 139 19.32 -4.24 18.40
N ARG A 140 19.62 -3.36 19.35
CA ARG A 140 18.97 -3.30 20.67
C ARG A 140 17.93 -2.18 20.72
N ASP A 141 16.86 -2.39 21.47
CA ASP A 141 15.92 -1.34 21.90
C ASP A 141 15.97 -1.28 23.42
N ASP A 142 16.98 -0.61 23.97
CA ASP A 142 17.26 -0.64 25.42
C ASP A 142 16.09 -0.14 26.26
N GLU A 143 15.34 0.85 25.76
CA GLU A 143 14.14 1.37 26.44
C GLU A 143 13.05 0.30 26.50
N LEU A 144 12.77 -0.36 25.38
CA LEU A 144 11.77 -1.42 25.30
C LEU A 144 12.18 -2.67 26.09
N THR A 145 13.46 -3.05 26.04
CA THR A 145 14.01 -4.16 26.83
C THR A 145 13.92 -3.85 28.32
N ALA A 146 14.20 -2.62 28.75
CA ALA A 146 14.06 -2.22 30.15
C ALA A 146 12.59 -2.20 30.60
N GLU A 147 11.65 -1.79 29.74
CA GLU A 147 10.21 -1.92 30.00
C GLU A 147 9.81 -3.38 30.19
N PHE A 148 10.18 -4.23 29.25
CA PHE A 148 9.92 -5.67 29.32
C PHE A 148 10.47 -6.30 30.61
N ALA A 149 11.70 -5.96 31.00
CA ALA A 149 12.37 -6.52 32.18
C ALA A 149 11.67 -6.21 33.52
N ARG A 150 10.75 -5.22 33.56
CA ARG A 150 9.97 -4.83 34.75
C ARG A 150 8.55 -5.40 34.78
N LEU A 151 8.19 -6.23 33.79
CA LEU A 151 6.85 -6.82 33.67
C LEU A 151 6.79 -8.28 34.13
N GLY A 152 7.81 -8.71 34.86
CA GLY A 152 7.99 -10.08 35.28
C GLY A 152 7.19 -10.54 36.47
N ASP A 153 7.20 -11.86 36.64
CA ASP A 153 6.46 -12.63 37.63
C ASP A 153 7.20 -12.82 38.97
N GLY A 154 8.41 -12.26 39.08
CA GLY A 154 9.24 -12.28 40.28
C GLY A 154 9.12 -11.05 41.16
N PRO A 155 9.88 -11.01 42.28
CA PRO A 155 9.97 -9.83 43.14
C PRO A 155 10.39 -8.58 42.35
N ASP A 156 9.81 -7.44 42.68
CA ASP A 156 10.10 -6.14 42.04
C ASP A 156 9.78 -6.09 40.53
N GLY A 157 8.97 -7.02 40.04
CA GLY A 157 8.58 -7.09 38.63
C GLY A 157 9.67 -7.64 37.71
N ARG A 158 10.71 -8.30 38.23
CA ARG A 158 11.72 -8.98 37.39
C ARG A 158 11.21 -10.34 36.90
N TRP A 159 11.71 -10.79 35.77
CA TRP A 159 11.43 -12.14 35.29
C TRP A 159 12.18 -13.21 36.09
N MET A 160 11.54 -14.35 36.27
CA MET A 160 12.14 -15.53 36.87
C MET A 160 12.58 -16.53 35.79
N TYR A 161 13.81 -17.05 35.93
CA TYR A 161 14.40 -18.04 35.05
C TYR A 161 14.86 -19.26 35.84
N TRP A 162 14.84 -20.44 35.22
CA TRP A 162 15.22 -21.70 35.87
C TRP A 162 16.09 -22.59 34.99
N ALA A 163 17.02 -23.30 35.62
CA ALA A 163 17.88 -24.28 34.95
C ALA A 163 17.16 -25.60 34.63
N ASP A 164 16.08 -25.90 35.35
CA ASP A 164 15.36 -27.17 35.31
C ASP A 164 13.86 -26.96 35.12
N LYS A 165 13.20 -27.94 34.47
CA LYS A 165 11.75 -27.93 34.22
C LYS A 165 10.93 -27.95 35.52
N SER A 166 11.46 -28.53 36.59
CA SER A 166 10.84 -28.54 37.92
C SER A 166 10.90 -27.21 38.66
N ARG A 167 11.65 -26.22 38.14
CA ARG A 167 11.79 -24.86 38.72
C ARG A 167 12.38 -24.86 40.12
N THR A 168 13.39 -25.69 40.33
CA THR A 168 14.06 -25.84 41.63
C THR A 168 15.36 -25.05 41.70
N VAL A 169 15.95 -24.73 40.54
CA VAL A 169 17.21 -24.01 40.41
C VAL A 169 16.96 -22.69 39.69
N ASN A 170 16.83 -21.60 40.44
CA ASN A 170 16.67 -20.25 39.90
C ASN A 170 17.97 -19.79 39.21
N LEU A 171 17.83 -19.02 38.15
CA LEU A 171 18.89 -18.32 37.44
C LEU A 171 18.69 -16.82 37.55
N THR A 172 19.77 -16.08 37.75
CA THR A 172 19.83 -14.64 37.48
C THR A 172 19.80 -14.39 35.96
N VAL A 173 19.50 -13.15 35.55
CA VAL A 173 19.58 -12.77 34.11
C VAL A 173 20.97 -13.04 33.54
N GLN A 174 22.02 -12.80 34.34
CA GLN A 174 23.39 -13.05 33.91
C GLN A 174 23.71 -14.55 33.81
N GLU A 175 23.17 -15.41 34.68
CA GLU A 175 23.35 -16.86 34.51
C GLU A 175 22.53 -17.38 33.33
N ALA A 176 21.34 -16.85 33.09
CA ALA A 176 20.52 -17.18 31.91
C ALA A 176 21.22 -16.76 30.61
N SER A 177 21.93 -15.63 30.58
CA SER A 177 22.67 -15.19 29.39
C SER A 177 23.84 -16.11 29.02
N LEU A 178 24.39 -16.87 29.98
CA LEU A 178 25.44 -17.86 29.73
C LEU A 178 24.90 -19.12 29.03
N TYR A 179 23.58 -19.33 28.99
CA TYR A 179 23.00 -20.46 28.25
C TYR A 179 23.20 -20.32 26.73
N SER A 180 23.60 -19.14 26.26
CA SER A 180 24.05 -18.90 24.89
C SER A 180 25.19 -19.82 24.46
N ASP A 181 26.11 -20.18 25.37
CA ASP A 181 27.21 -21.12 25.12
C ASP A 181 26.80 -22.59 25.31
N LEU A 182 25.62 -22.84 25.88
CA LEU A 182 25.16 -24.19 26.23
C LEU A 182 24.18 -24.76 25.20
N GLN A 183 23.98 -24.07 24.08
CA GLN A 183 23.05 -24.51 23.03
C GLN A 183 23.33 -25.96 22.60
N PRO A 184 22.30 -26.79 22.40
CA PRO A 184 20.86 -26.45 22.38
C PRO A 184 20.17 -26.51 23.76
N LYS A 185 20.90 -26.51 24.89
CA LYS A 185 20.30 -26.59 26.23
C LYS A 185 19.47 -25.33 26.53
N PRO A 186 18.15 -25.45 26.76
CA PRO A 186 17.33 -24.30 27.10
C PRO A 186 17.38 -23.98 28.60
N TYR A 187 16.96 -22.78 28.95
CA TYR A 187 16.47 -22.46 30.29
C TYR A 187 14.93 -22.36 30.25
N TYR A 188 14.31 -22.28 31.43
CA TYR A 188 12.86 -22.26 31.60
C TYR A 188 12.39 -20.92 32.13
N MET A 189 11.18 -20.52 31.74
CA MET A 189 10.51 -19.27 32.12
C MET A 189 9.00 -19.48 32.21
N SER A 190 8.26 -18.51 32.74
CA SER A 190 6.80 -18.57 32.75
C SER A 190 6.19 -18.43 31.36
N ARG A 191 4.95 -18.90 31.21
CA ARG A 191 4.17 -18.66 29.99
C ARG A 191 3.88 -17.18 29.79
N GLU A 192 3.74 -16.43 30.88
CA GLU A 192 3.54 -14.97 30.83
C GLU A 192 4.73 -14.27 30.19
N TRP A 193 5.96 -14.65 30.57
CA TRP A 193 7.20 -14.18 29.92
C TRP A 193 7.11 -14.38 28.41
N HIS A 194 6.78 -15.60 27.96
CA HIS A 194 6.80 -15.97 26.55
C HIS A 194 5.75 -15.22 25.73
N VAL A 195 4.54 -15.02 26.29
CA VAL A 195 3.50 -14.23 25.64
C VAL A 195 3.94 -12.76 25.49
N LYS A 196 4.49 -12.16 26.55
CA LYS A 196 4.97 -10.77 26.50
C LYS A 196 6.17 -10.64 25.55
N HIS A 197 7.10 -11.58 25.58
CA HIS A 197 8.23 -11.65 24.64
C HIS A 197 7.77 -11.60 23.19
N CYS A 198 6.78 -12.42 22.80
CA CYS A 198 6.23 -12.42 21.44
C CYS A 198 5.63 -11.05 21.06
N LEU A 199 4.83 -10.45 21.94
CA LEU A 199 4.19 -9.16 21.67
C LEU A 199 5.20 -8.00 21.61
N TYR A 200 6.20 -8.02 22.50
CA TYR A 200 7.23 -6.98 22.56
C TYR A 200 8.23 -7.11 21.41
N LEU A 201 8.53 -8.32 20.92
CA LEU A 201 9.34 -8.49 19.72
C LEU A 201 8.63 -7.96 18.47
N TRP A 202 7.31 -8.15 18.33
CA TRP A 202 6.55 -7.48 17.26
C TRP A 202 6.59 -5.95 17.38
N LEU A 203 6.52 -5.40 18.59
CA LEU A 203 6.69 -3.97 18.80
C LEU A 203 8.10 -3.50 18.44
N LYS A 204 9.14 -4.26 18.82
CA LYS A 204 10.54 -4.00 18.46
C LYS A 204 10.72 -4.00 16.93
N GLU A 205 10.19 -5.00 16.24
CA GLU A 205 10.21 -5.11 14.78
C GLU A 205 9.54 -3.87 14.14
N HIS A 206 8.36 -3.49 14.62
CA HIS A 206 7.65 -2.31 14.13
C HIS A 206 8.47 -1.02 14.30
N ARG A 207 9.05 -0.79 15.49
CA ARG A 207 9.91 0.38 15.76
C ARG A 207 11.12 0.43 14.83
N PHE A 208 11.68 -0.74 14.50
CA PHE A 208 12.91 -0.83 13.72
C PHE A 208 12.72 -0.50 12.24
N LYS A 209 11.48 -0.52 11.74
CA LYS A 209 11.14 -0.11 10.36
C LYS A 209 11.43 1.37 10.07
N ILE A 210 11.47 2.22 11.10
CA ILE A 210 11.56 3.68 10.93
C ILE A 210 12.75 4.34 11.64
N ASN A 211 13.46 3.63 12.52
CA ASN A 211 14.52 4.21 13.35
C ASN A 211 15.95 3.88 12.87
N GLY A 212 16.10 3.17 11.75
CA GLY A 212 17.40 2.82 11.17
C GLY A 212 18.17 1.70 11.88
N LYS A 213 17.57 1.03 12.88
CA LYS A 213 18.14 -0.14 13.54
C LYS A 213 17.92 -1.43 12.72
N TYR A 214 18.70 -2.46 13.03
CA TYR A 214 18.59 -3.77 12.39
C TYR A 214 17.86 -4.73 13.32
N PHE A 215 16.87 -5.44 12.80
CA PHE A 215 16.15 -6.45 13.57
C PHE A 215 16.99 -7.73 13.66
N ASP A 216 16.91 -8.42 14.79
CA ASP A 216 17.65 -9.66 15.02
C ASP A 216 17.20 -10.73 14.00
N PRO A 217 18.11 -11.28 13.18
CA PRO A 217 17.76 -12.23 12.11
C PRO A 217 17.15 -13.53 12.66
N ARG A 218 17.45 -13.91 13.90
CA ARG A 218 16.81 -15.06 14.54
C ARG A 218 15.31 -14.82 14.76
N ALA A 219 14.95 -13.60 15.13
CA ALA A 219 13.56 -13.19 15.33
C ALA A 219 12.87 -12.82 14.01
N ASP A 220 13.63 -12.44 12.98
CA ASP A 220 13.18 -12.06 11.63
C ASP A 220 12.97 -13.28 10.70
N SER A 221 12.20 -14.26 11.14
CA SER A 221 11.89 -15.46 10.35
C SER A 221 10.42 -15.85 10.45
N ASP A 222 9.88 -16.40 9.36
CA ASP A 222 8.50 -16.91 9.32
C ASP A 222 8.28 -17.99 10.39
N GLU A 223 9.28 -18.84 10.62
CA GLU A 223 9.27 -19.85 11.68
C GLU A 223 9.07 -19.23 13.06
N HIS A 224 9.78 -18.13 13.35
CA HIS A 224 9.64 -17.42 14.61
C HIS A 224 8.28 -16.72 14.73
N ILE A 225 7.76 -16.15 13.65
CA ILE A 225 6.40 -15.55 13.62
C ILE A 225 5.32 -16.60 13.86
N PHE A 226 5.40 -17.76 13.19
CA PHE A 226 4.44 -18.86 13.40
C PHE A 226 4.54 -19.41 14.83
N HIS A 227 5.75 -19.50 15.40
CA HIS A 227 5.93 -19.85 16.81
C HIS A 227 5.24 -18.85 17.74
N CYS A 228 5.43 -17.54 17.52
CA CYS A 228 4.74 -16.49 18.29
C CYS A 228 3.21 -16.63 18.20
N MET A 229 2.68 -16.85 16.99
CA MET A 229 1.24 -17.06 16.78
C MET A 229 0.73 -18.28 17.56
N MET A 230 1.49 -19.39 17.56
CA MET A 230 1.14 -20.58 18.34
C MET A 230 1.13 -20.29 19.84
N VAL A 231 2.14 -19.59 20.38
CA VAL A 231 2.20 -19.23 21.81
C VAL A 231 0.99 -18.39 22.22
N LEU A 232 0.62 -17.41 21.40
CA LEU A 232 -0.48 -16.48 21.69
C LEU A 232 -1.87 -17.14 21.60
N THR A 233 -2.04 -18.07 20.66
CA THR A 233 -3.32 -18.75 20.42
C THR A 233 -3.48 -20.05 21.21
N SER A 234 -2.39 -20.59 21.75
CA SER A 234 -2.39 -21.82 22.53
C SER A 234 -3.24 -21.68 23.79
N THR A 235 -4.30 -22.48 23.87
CA THR A 235 -5.13 -22.66 25.07
C THR A 235 -4.46 -23.59 26.10
N ASN A 236 -3.25 -24.07 25.81
CA ASN A 236 -2.55 -25.05 26.61
C ASN A 236 -2.26 -24.48 28.02
N THR A 237 -2.62 -25.25 29.04
CA THR A 237 -2.61 -24.84 30.46
C THR A 237 -1.22 -24.90 31.10
N HIS A 238 -0.19 -25.27 30.35
CA HIS A 238 1.18 -25.28 30.85
C HIS A 238 1.60 -23.86 31.25
N SER A 239 1.72 -23.62 32.55
CA SER A 239 2.09 -22.33 33.11
C SER A 239 3.53 -21.89 32.79
N PHE A 240 4.33 -22.75 32.13
CA PHE A 240 5.76 -22.55 31.87
C PHE A 240 6.17 -23.01 30.49
N THR A 241 7.20 -22.37 29.96
CA THR A 241 7.79 -22.63 28.64
C THR A 241 9.31 -22.63 28.72
N SER A 242 9.98 -23.02 27.63
CA SER A 242 11.44 -23.03 27.53
C SER A 242 11.90 -22.26 26.30
N ALA A 243 13.03 -21.58 26.39
CA ALA A 243 13.70 -20.90 25.29
C ALA A 243 15.22 -21.12 25.41
N GLY A 244 15.91 -21.12 24.28
CA GLY A 244 17.38 -21.03 24.26
C GLY A 244 17.80 -19.56 24.31
N ALA A 245 18.89 -19.27 25.02
CA ALA A 245 19.61 -18.02 24.81
C ALA A 245 20.47 -18.19 23.56
N SER A 246 20.55 -17.15 22.73
CA SER A 246 21.24 -17.22 21.45
C SER A 246 22.43 -16.27 21.39
N LEU A 247 23.36 -16.63 20.51
CA LEU A 247 24.36 -15.74 19.95
C LEU A 247 23.94 -15.57 18.50
N VAL A 248 23.79 -14.33 18.05
CA VAL A 248 23.57 -14.08 16.63
C VAL A 248 24.96 -14.15 16.02
N GLY A 249 25.29 -15.28 15.40
CA GLY A 249 26.57 -15.61 14.75
C GLY A 249 26.32 -16.13 13.34
#